data_AF-A0A238X3T4-F1
#
_entry.id   AF-A0A238X3T4-F1
#
_cell.length_a   1.000
_cell.length_b   1.000
_cell.length_c   1.000
_cell.angle_alpha   90.00
_cell.angle_beta   90.00
_cell.angle_gamma   90.00
#
_symmetry.space_group_name_H-M   'P 1'
#
loop_
_entity.id
_entity.type
_entity.pdbx_description
1 polymer ?
#
loop_
_entity_poly.entity_id
_entity_poly.type
_entity_poly.pdbx_seq_one_letter_code
_entity_poly.pdbx_strand_id
1 'polypeptide(L)'
;MSRMGRRLAATVAVAALVTASCTDDDNSTEPETGGQNTAEDQASPDEETVELPDEPAASSFLYAEGVEPAVGEADDDVTVTWGDPVDAKVPFLAVNGTEEPVSRVEVSGTVVDGQGETITSGASQSVQPNVVEPGEVAFGFVYAGAGKQLPDDAAVDSPNVDYRTGLGDFENIIALEIEKLERVSDGFTGSLTNPHELDVDGPIDVTLACLNGDGELLDVLGTFADRDSVEAGGTATFTVDLFGDEPDCDGLLAGSSGYDPNV
;
A
#
# COMPACT_ATOMS: atom_id res chain seq x y z
N MET A 1 41.25 -26.11 27.94
CA MET A 1 41.22 -24.71 28.45
C MET A 1 39.89 -24.10 27.99
N SER A 2 38.74 -24.38 28.61
CA SER A 2 38.22 -23.93 29.92
C SER A 2 37.93 -22.42 30.04
N ARG A 3 36.72 -22.00 29.63
CA ARG A 3 35.85 -20.92 30.17
C ARG A 3 34.43 -21.28 29.68
N MET A 4 33.38 -21.66 30.42
CA MET A 4 32.87 -21.33 31.77
C MET A 4 32.71 -19.81 31.90
N GLY A 5 31.54 -19.17 31.95
CA GLY A 5 30.14 -19.57 31.99
C GLY A 5 29.33 -18.34 32.48
N ARG A 6 28.03 -18.27 32.21
CA ARG A 6 26.98 -17.75 33.13
C ARG A 6 25.65 -17.66 32.40
N ARG A 7 24.72 -18.53 32.82
CA ARG A 7 23.29 -18.40 32.59
C ARG A 7 22.72 -17.50 33.68
N LEU A 8 21.93 -16.50 33.32
CA LEU A 8 21.04 -15.81 34.24
C LEU A 8 19.62 -16.26 33.90
N ALA A 9 19.00 -16.95 34.85
CA ALA A 9 17.58 -17.22 34.88
C ALA A 9 16.92 -16.09 35.68
N ALA A 10 15.89 -15.46 35.11
CA ALA A 10 14.99 -14.59 35.84
C ALA A 10 13.62 -15.26 35.86
N THR A 11 13.23 -15.70 37.06
CA THR A 11 11.91 -16.20 37.40
C THR A 11 11.06 -15.00 37.79
N VAL A 12 9.95 -14.75 37.07
CA VAL A 12 8.88 -13.87 37.55
C VAL A 12 7.62 -14.72 37.64
N ALA A 13 6.99 -14.67 38.80
CA ALA A 13 5.84 -15.47 39.16
C ALA A 13 4.72 -14.57 39.68
N VAL A 14 3.49 -14.99 39.35
CA VAL A 14 2.21 -14.76 40.05
C VAL A 14 1.56 -13.38 39.93
N ALA A 15 0.37 -13.34 39.32
CA ALA A 15 -0.89 -13.16 40.07
C ALA A 15 -2.11 -13.38 39.15
N ALA A 16 -2.89 -14.42 39.45
CA ALA A 16 -4.25 -14.56 38.97
C ALA A 16 -5.18 -13.74 39.88
N LEU A 17 -6.09 -12.96 39.30
CA LEU A 17 -7.30 -12.51 39.97
C LEU A 17 -8.51 -12.80 39.06
N VAL A 18 -9.45 -13.56 39.61
CA VAL A 18 -10.77 -13.87 39.06
C VAL A 18 -11.76 -12.90 39.69
N THR A 19 -12.58 -12.23 38.89
CA THR A 19 -13.94 -11.83 39.29
C THR A 19 -14.88 -11.90 38.10
N ALA A 20 -15.92 -12.72 38.26
CA ALA A 20 -17.09 -12.78 37.41
C ALA A 20 -18.08 -11.65 37.75
N SER A 21 -18.83 -11.17 36.77
CA SER A 21 -20.18 -10.64 36.98
C SER A 21 -20.97 -10.70 35.67
N CYS A 22 -21.98 -11.56 35.68
CA CYS A 22 -23.10 -11.61 34.73
C CYS A 22 -24.00 -10.39 34.94
N THR A 23 -24.56 -9.85 33.86
CA THR A 23 -25.93 -9.30 33.87
C THR A 23 -26.53 -9.49 32.47
N ASP A 24 -27.49 -10.40 32.38
CA ASP A 24 -28.52 -10.47 31.35
C ASP A 24 -29.46 -9.26 31.48
N ASP A 25 -29.81 -8.60 30.38
CA ASP A 25 -31.05 -7.83 30.27
C ASP A 25 -31.62 -8.01 28.85
N ASP A 26 -32.55 -8.97 28.79
CA ASP A 26 -33.64 -9.05 27.82
C ASP A 26 -34.40 -7.71 27.77
N ASN A 27 -34.55 -7.11 26.59
CA ASN A 27 -35.73 -6.30 26.34
C ASN A 27 -36.20 -6.42 24.89
N SER A 28 -37.08 -7.40 24.68
CA SER A 28 -38.04 -7.43 23.58
C SER A 28 -38.98 -6.24 23.69
N THR A 29 -39.08 -5.41 22.65
CA THR A 29 -40.29 -4.59 22.42
C THR A 29 -40.48 -4.35 20.93
N GLU A 30 -41.35 -5.14 20.30
CA GLU A 30 -42.08 -4.73 19.10
C GLU A 30 -43.15 -3.71 19.48
N PRO A 31 -43.40 -2.72 18.61
CA PRO A 31 -44.77 -2.56 18.14
C PRO A 31 -44.86 -2.44 16.62
N GLU A 32 -45.83 -3.16 16.07
CA GLU A 32 -46.40 -2.95 14.75
C GLU A 32 -46.95 -1.52 14.62
N THR A 33 -46.68 -0.84 13.49
CA THR A 33 -47.67 0.07 12.89
C THR A 33 -47.40 0.19 11.39
N GLY A 34 -48.39 -0.20 10.59
CA GLY A 34 -48.32 -0.22 9.13
C GLY A 34 -48.27 1.16 8.47
N GLY A 35 -47.74 1.17 7.24
CA GLY A 35 -47.68 2.34 6.37
C GLY A 35 -47.58 1.91 4.91
N GLN A 36 -48.75 1.80 4.27
CA GLN A 36 -49.04 2.11 2.86
C GLN A 36 -47.98 1.74 1.80
N ASN A 37 -48.20 0.61 1.12
CA ASN A 37 -47.67 0.34 -0.22
C ASN A 37 -48.21 1.39 -1.20
N THR A 38 -47.37 2.36 -1.55
CA THR A 38 -47.52 3.18 -2.76
C THR A 38 -46.54 2.60 -3.77
N ALA A 39 -47.06 1.91 -4.78
CA ALA A 39 -46.26 1.43 -5.90
C ALA A 39 -45.86 2.65 -6.74
N GLU A 40 -44.66 3.17 -6.48
CA GLU A 40 -44.00 4.12 -7.37
C GLU A 40 -43.36 3.34 -8.52
N ASP A 41 -43.72 3.81 -9.71
CA ASP A 41 -43.25 3.37 -11.03
C ASP A 41 -41.72 3.52 -11.07
N GLN A 42 -41.01 2.40 -10.89
CA GLN A 42 -39.56 2.36 -11.03
C GLN A 42 -39.20 2.51 -12.50
N ALA A 43 -38.89 3.75 -12.90
CA ALA A 43 -38.07 3.99 -14.06
C ALA A 43 -36.74 3.24 -13.84
N SER A 44 -36.45 2.31 -14.75
CA SER A 44 -35.17 1.64 -14.83
C SER A 44 -34.09 2.73 -14.92
N PRO A 45 -33.12 2.79 -13.99
CA PRO A 45 -32.00 3.70 -14.16
C PRO A 45 -31.31 3.33 -15.46
N ASP A 46 -31.15 4.31 -16.35
CA ASP A 46 -30.24 4.17 -17.49
C ASP A 46 -28.88 3.79 -16.91
N GLU A 47 -28.33 2.64 -17.34
CA GLU A 47 -26.96 2.24 -17.02
C GLU A 47 -26.04 3.30 -17.64
N GLU A 48 -25.62 4.28 -16.83
CA GLU A 48 -24.52 5.18 -17.18
C GLU A 48 -23.27 4.31 -17.26
N THR A 49 -22.86 3.99 -18.48
CA THR A 49 -21.53 3.43 -18.75
C THR A 49 -20.53 4.48 -18.30
N VAL A 50 -19.77 4.20 -17.23
CA VAL A 50 -18.67 5.03 -16.80
C VAL A 50 -17.57 4.85 -17.84
N GLU A 51 -17.37 5.85 -18.71
CA GLU A 51 -16.23 5.83 -19.62
C GLU A 51 -14.96 6.04 -18.77
N LEU A 52 -14.08 5.04 -18.79
CA LEU A 52 -12.75 5.13 -18.18
C LEU A 52 -11.94 6.26 -18.84
N PRO A 53 -11.09 6.96 -18.09
CA PRO A 53 -10.22 7.98 -18.67
C PRO A 53 -9.27 7.37 -19.72
N ASP A 54 -9.01 8.11 -20.80
CA ASP A 54 -8.10 7.69 -21.87
C ASP A 54 -6.63 7.55 -21.40
N GLU A 55 -6.27 8.18 -20.27
CA GLU A 55 -4.92 8.17 -19.70
C GLU A 55 -4.97 7.88 -18.19
N PRO A 56 -4.05 7.05 -17.68
CA PRO A 56 -4.02 6.72 -16.27
C PRO A 56 -3.56 7.91 -15.43
N ALA A 57 -4.28 8.19 -14.35
CA ALA A 57 -4.00 9.30 -13.45
C ALA A 57 -3.17 8.84 -12.23
N ALA A 58 -2.36 9.73 -11.67
CA ALA A 58 -1.85 9.50 -10.32
C ALA A 58 -3.01 9.57 -9.33
N SER A 59 -3.05 8.67 -8.35
CA SER A 59 -4.09 8.71 -7.33
C SER A 59 -4.09 10.02 -6.55
N SER A 60 -5.24 10.46 -6.06
CA SER A 60 -5.33 11.65 -5.19
C SER A 60 -4.44 11.58 -3.93
N PHE A 61 -4.05 10.37 -3.52
CA PHE A 61 -3.13 10.14 -2.40
C PHE A 61 -1.67 9.92 -2.82
N LEU A 62 -1.37 10.00 -4.12
CA LEU A 62 -0.01 10.00 -4.63
C LEU A 62 0.45 11.42 -4.89
N TYR A 63 1.55 11.79 -4.22
CA TYR A 63 2.35 12.91 -4.67
C TYR A 63 3.10 12.49 -5.94
N ALA A 64 3.00 13.31 -6.99
CA ALA A 64 3.70 13.08 -8.25
C ALA A 64 4.46 14.35 -8.66
N GLU A 65 5.73 14.19 -9.04
CA GLU A 65 6.58 15.28 -9.57
C GLU A 65 7.41 14.78 -10.75
N GLY A 66 7.56 15.62 -11.79
CA GLY A 66 8.45 15.35 -12.92
C GLY A 66 7.76 14.62 -14.07
N VAL A 67 8.13 13.36 -14.28
CA VAL A 67 7.73 12.52 -15.42
C VAL A 67 6.51 11.67 -15.07
N GLU A 68 5.61 11.48 -16.05
CA GLU A 68 4.45 10.59 -15.91
C GLU A 68 4.87 9.12 -15.94
N PRO A 69 4.27 8.25 -15.11
CA PRO A 69 4.64 6.84 -15.06
C PRO A 69 4.27 6.13 -16.37
N ALA A 70 5.23 5.38 -16.92
CA ALA A 70 5.02 4.50 -18.06
C ALA A 70 4.32 3.23 -17.58
N VAL A 71 2.99 3.25 -17.59
CA VAL A 71 2.16 2.08 -17.33
C VAL A 71 1.65 1.48 -18.63
N GLY A 72 1.44 0.16 -18.62
CA GLY A 72 0.70 -0.53 -19.67
C GLY A 72 -0.72 -0.01 -19.82
N GLU A 73 -1.35 -0.29 -20.96
CA GLU A 73 -2.77 0.01 -21.17
C GLU A 73 -3.60 -0.69 -20.10
N ALA A 74 -4.53 0.05 -19.51
CA ALA A 74 -5.47 -0.49 -18.56
C ALA A 74 -6.52 -1.31 -19.33
N ASP A 75 -6.51 -2.63 -19.14
CA ASP A 75 -7.59 -3.53 -19.60
C ASP A 75 -8.76 -3.55 -18.58
N ASP A 76 -9.78 -4.39 -18.76
CA ASP A 76 -10.90 -4.53 -17.80
C ASP A 76 -10.49 -5.15 -16.42
N ASP A 77 -9.21 -5.07 -16.03
CA ASP A 77 -8.56 -5.69 -14.86
C ASP A 77 -7.36 -4.84 -14.37
N VAL A 78 -6.78 -5.19 -13.21
CA VAL A 78 -5.54 -4.58 -12.70
C VAL A 78 -4.34 -5.07 -13.50
N THR A 79 -3.67 -4.15 -14.19
CA THR A 79 -2.51 -4.46 -15.06
C THR A 79 -1.21 -4.04 -14.40
N VAL A 80 -0.20 -4.92 -14.41
CA VAL A 80 1.10 -4.70 -13.77
C VAL A 80 2.20 -4.48 -14.81
N THR A 81 2.94 -3.38 -14.65
CA THR A 81 4.16 -3.05 -15.43
C THR A 81 5.38 -3.18 -14.52
N TRP A 82 6.42 -3.87 -15.00
CA TRP A 82 7.60 -4.20 -14.21
C TRP A 82 8.73 -3.21 -14.47
N GLY A 83 9.44 -2.83 -13.40
CA GLY A 83 10.75 -2.18 -13.50
C GLY A 83 11.89 -3.21 -13.39
N ASP A 84 13.12 -2.73 -13.59
CA ASP A 84 14.31 -3.56 -13.48
C ASP A 84 14.55 -4.02 -12.04
N PRO A 85 15.08 -5.24 -11.82
CA PRO A 85 15.36 -5.74 -10.46
C PRO A 85 16.46 -4.91 -9.80
N VAL A 86 16.24 -4.53 -8.53
CA VAL A 86 17.21 -3.82 -7.69
C VAL A 86 17.34 -4.54 -6.35
N ASP A 87 18.57 -4.96 -6.02
CA ASP A 87 18.86 -5.76 -4.83
C ASP A 87 17.99 -7.02 -4.71
N ALA A 88 17.10 -7.08 -3.73
CA ALA A 88 16.16 -8.17 -3.50
C ALA A 88 14.73 -7.82 -3.94
N LYS A 89 14.56 -6.77 -4.75
CA LYS A 89 13.26 -6.21 -5.13
C LYS A 89 13.08 -6.31 -6.64
N VAL A 90 11.86 -6.61 -7.08
CA VAL A 90 11.42 -6.34 -8.45
C VAL A 90 10.31 -5.30 -8.36
N PRO A 91 10.59 -4.03 -8.68
CA PRO A 91 9.63 -2.94 -8.56
C PRO A 91 8.55 -3.06 -9.63
N PHE A 92 7.35 -2.58 -9.34
CA PHE A 92 6.24 -2.57 -10.30
C PHE A 92 5.32 -1.37 -10.12
N LEU A 93 4.64 -1.03 -11.22
CA LEU A 93 3.47 -0.16 -11.26
C LEU A 93 2.24 -1.04 -11.52
N ALA A 94 1.11 -0.71 -10.91
CA ALA A 94 -0.17 -1.36 -11.13
C ALA A 94 -1.21 -0.30 -11.50
N VAL A 95 -1.90 -0.47 -12.62
CA VAL A 95 -3.00 0.42 -13.03
C VAL A 95 -4.33 -0.31 -12.82
N ASN A 96 -5.30 0.36 -12.20
CA ASN A 96 -6.65 -0.16 -12.08
C ASN A 96 -7.43 0.13 -13.37
N GLY A 97 -7.63 -0.86 -14.23
CA GLY A 97 -8.48 -0.71 -15.40
C GLY A 97 -9.92 -1.19 -15.22
N THR A 98 -10.31 -1.56 -14.00
CA THR A 98 -11.70 -1.90 -13.69
C THR A 98 -12.57 -0.64 -13.60
N GLU A 99 -13.90 -0.81 -13.67
CA GLU A 99 -14.87 0.30 -13.55
C GLU A 99 -15.14 0.73 -12.09
N GLU A 100 -14.57 0.02 -11.11
CA GLU A 100 -14.77 0.27 -9.68
C GLU A 100 -13.42 0.53 -8.98
N PRO A 101 -13.39 1.23 -7.83
CA PRO A 101 -12.17 1.33 -7.05
C PRO A 101 -11.68 -0.06 -6.67
N VAL A 102 -10.36 -0.27 -6.62
CA VAL A 102 -9.77 -1.51 -6.09
C VAL A 102 -8.93 -1.21 -4.86
N SER A 103 -8.83 -2.18 -3.96
CA SER A 103 -7.99 -2.10 -2.77
C SER A 103 -7.14 -3.35 -2.58
N ARG A 104 -6.07 -3.22 -1.79
CA ARG A 104 -5.15 -4.32 -1.45
C ARG A 104 -4.61 -5.05 -2.68
N VAL A 105 -4.06 -4.29 -3.61
CA VAL A 105 -3.36 -4.88 -4.76
C VAL A 105 -2.17 -5.67 -4.22
N GLU A 106 -2.24 -6.99 -4.37
CA GLU A 106 -1.23 -7.96 -3.97
C GLU A 106 -0.65 -8.63 -5.22
N VAL A 107 0.66 -8.56 -5.38
CA VAL A 107 1.36 -9.17 -6.51
C VAL A 107 2.31 -10.22 -5.96
N SER A 108 2.24 -11.45 -6.46
CA SER A 108 3.15 -12.52 -6.07
C SER A 108 3.58 -13.33 -7.26
N GLY A 109 4.70 -14.06 -7.17
CA GLY A 109 5.17 -14.86 -8.28
C GLY A 109 6.51 -15.55 -8.05
N THR A 110 6.96 -16.25 -9.07
CA THR A 110 8.26 -16.90 -9.09
C THR A 110 9.28 -15.95 -9.71
N VAL A 111 10.36 -15.65 -9.02
CA VAL A 111 11.46 -14.86 -9.60
C VAL A 111 12.41 -15.81 -10.33
N VAL A 112 12.63 -15.55 -11.62
CA VAL A 112 13.49 -16.33 -12.52
C VAL A 112 14.65 -15.48 -13.04
N ASP A 113 15.72 -16.10 -13.51
CA ASP A 113 16.79 -15.41 -14.26
C ASP A 113 16.45 -15.27 -15.76
N GLY A 114 17.33 -14.63 -16.54
CA GLY A 114 17.16 -14.46 -17.98
C GLY A 114 17.16 -15.76 -18.80
N GLN A 115 17.44 -16.91 -18.17
CA GLN A 115 17.32 -18.25 -18.77
C GLN A 115 16.02 -18.95 -18.38
N GLY A 116 15.21 -18.34 -17.51
CA GLY A 116 13.99 -18.91 -16.95
C GLY A 116 14.23 -19.89 -15.79
N GLU A 117 15.43 -19.94 -15.21
CA GLU A 117 15.69 -20.76 -14.02
C GLU A 117 15.15 -20.06 -12.78
N THR A 118 14.38 -20.79 -11.95
CA THR A 118 13.85 -20.25 -10.70
C THR A 118 14.96 -19.89 -9.73
N ILE A 119 15.00 -18.62 -9.34
CA ILE A 119 15.86 -18.10 -8.27
C ILE A 119 15.14 -18.24 -6.92
N THR A 120 13.89 -17.74 -6.85
CA THR A 120 13.08 -17.72 -5.62
C THR A 120 11.60 -17.43 -5.92
N SER A 121 10.81 -17.17 -4.88
CA SER A 121 9.44 -16.67 -4.96
C SER A 121 9.30 -15.43 -4.09
N GLY A 122 8.47 -14.49 -4.50
CA GLY A 122 8.24 -13.24 -3.77
C GLY A 122 6.76 -12.86 -3.71
N ALA A 123 6.49 -11.88 -2.86
CA ALA A 123 5.19 -11.22 -2.74
C ALA A 123 5.41 -9.71 -2.60
N SER A 124 4.39 -8.94 -2.95
CA SER A 124 4.42 -7.49 -2.94
C SER A 124 4.58 -6.95 -1.52
N GLN A 125 5.27 -5.83 -1.41
CA GLN A 125 5.38 -5.02 -0.21
C GLN A 125 5.27 -3.55 -0.59
N SER A 126 4.91 -2.73 0.40
CA SER A 126 4.85 -1.28 0.29
C SER A 126 4.07 -0.81 -0.94
N VAL A 127 2.92 -1.44 -1.20
CA VAL A 127 2.04 -1.04 -2.29
C VAL A 127 1.31 0.23 -1.88
N GLN A 128 1.50 1.31 -2.65
CA GLN A 128 0.91 2.62 -2.39
C GLN A 128 0.26 3.18 -3.66
N PRO A 129 -0.93 3.82 -3.54
CA PRO A 129 -1.78 3.85 -2.36
C PRO A 129 -2.49 2.50 -2.16
N ASN A 130 -3.12 2.29 -1.01
CA ASN A 130 -3.88 1.07 -0.76
C ASN A 130 -5.20 0.98 -1.55
N VAL A 131 -5.79 2.13 -1.90
CA VAL A 131 -7.04 2.25 -2.68
C VAL A 131 -6.72 2.97 -3.97
N VAL A 132 -7.12 2.40 -5.09
CA VAL A 132 -6.81 2.86 -6.45
C VAL A 132 -8.11 3.01 -7.22
N GLU A 133 -8.48 4.23 -7.58
CA GLU A 133 -9.69 4.47 -8.37
C GLU A 133 -9.53 3.96 -9.82
N PRO A 134 -10.61 3.83 -10.60
CA PRO A 134 -10.53 3.52 -12.03
C PRO A 134 -9.59 4.45 -12.80
N GLY A 135 -8.66 3.86 -13.53
CA GLY A 135 -7.58 4.55 -14.25
C GLY A 135 -6.42 5.03 -13.38
N GLU A 136 -6.46 4.87 -12.05
CA GLU A 136 -5.36 5.31 -11.19
C GLU A 136 -4.20 4.29 -11.13
N VAL A 137 -3.02 4.80 -10.78
CA VAL A 137 -1.80 4.01 -10.60
C VAL A 137 -1.47 3.80 -9.12
N ALA A 138 -1.06 2.59 -8.78
CA ALA A 138 -0.31 2.23 -7.58
C ALA A 138 1.10 1.75 -7.94
N PHE A 139 2.00 1.73 -6.97
CA PHE A 139 3.34 1.19 -7.13
C PHE A 139 3.76 0.41 -5.89
N GLY A 140 4.71 -0.50 -6.07
CA GLY A 140 5.29 -1.29 -4.99
C GLY A 140 6.42 -2.15 -5.51
N PHE A 141 6.81 -3.18 -4.76
CA PHE A 141 7.81 -4.14 -5.23
C PHE A 141 7.53 -5.55 -4.74
N VAL A 142 7.88 -6.54 -5.56
CA VAL A 142 7.94 -7.94 -5.14
C VAL A 142 9.25 -8.19 -4.41
N TYR A 143 9.18 -8.59 -3.14
CA TYR A 143 10.36 -8.87 -2.33
C TYR A 143 10.80 -10.33 -2.44
N ALA A 144 12.01 -10.55 -2.92
CA ALA A 144 12.65 -11.86 -3.11
C ALA A 144 13.31 -12.42 -1.83
N GLY A 145 13.33 -11.64 -0.75
CA GLY A 145 13.83 -12.06 0.56
C GLY A 145 15.19 -11.47 0.95
N ALA A 146 15.45 -11.44 2.26
CA ALA A 146 16.61 -10.75 2.81
C ALA A 146 17.95 -11.37 2.38
N GLY A 147 18.92 -10.51 2.05
CA GLY A 147 20.27 -10.91 1.66
C GLY A 147 20.37 -11.54 0.27
N LYS A 148 19.33 -11.40 -0.56
CA LYS A 148 19.36 -11.75 -1.97
C LYS A 148 19.89 -10.57 -2.79
N GLN A 149 20.67 -10.90 -3.80
CA GLN A 149 20.95 -10.01 -4.92
C GLN A 149 20.38 -10.70 -6.15
N LEU A 150 19.39 -10.07 -6.77
CA LEU A 150 18.85 -10.50 -8.05
C LEU A 150 19.81 -10.09 -9.16
N PRO A 151 20.01 -10.94 -10.19
CA PRO A 151 20.70 -10.52 -11.39
C PRO A 151 19.86 -9.48 -12.15
N ASP A 152 20.52 -8.62 -12.92
CA ASP A 152 19.87 -7.53 -13.69
C ASP A 152 18.83 -8.05 -14.70
N ASP A 153 18.94 -9.32 -15.12
CA ASP A 153 18.00 -9.98 -16.03
C ASP A 153 16.92 -10.80 -15.30
N ALA A 154 16.78 -10.63 -13.99
CA ALA A 154 15.72 -11.29 -13.23
C ALA A 154 14.34 -10.73 -13.56
N ALA A 155 13.34 -11.60 -13.57
CA ALA A 155 11.95 -11.23 -13.81
C ALA A 155 11.00 -12.03 -12.92
N VAL A 156 9.80 -11.51 -12.70
CA VAL A 156 8.69 -12.26 -12.09
C VAL A 156 7.98 -13.05 -13.18
N ASP A 157 8.12 -14.37 -13.14
CA ASP A 157 7.40 -15.30 -14.00
C ASP A 157 6.04 -15.67 -13.39
N SER A 158 5.04 -15.75 -14.27
CA SER A 158 3.66 -16.13 -13.94
C SER A 158 3.10 -15.39 -12.72
N PRO A 159 3.06 -14.03 -12.74
CA PRO A 159 2.58 -13.27 -11.60
C PRO A 159 1.11 -13.57 -11.33
N ASN A 160 0.78 -13.67 -10.04
CA ASN A 160 -0.57 -13.63 -9.53
C ASN A 160 -0.85 -12.24 -8.99
N VAL A 161 -1.83 -11.56 -9.57
CA VAL A 161 -2.34 -10.25 -9.13
C VAL A 161 -3.68 -10.51 -8.45
N ASP A 162 -3.77 -10.18 -7.17
CA ASP A 162 -5.00 -10.28 -6.36
C ASP A 162 -5.37 -8.88 -5.86
N TYR A 163 -6.66 -8.62 -5.71
CA TYR A 163 -7.19 -7.34 -5.22
C TYR A 163 -8.63 -7.52 -4.73
N ARG A 164 -9.13 -6.51 -4.04
CA ARG A 164 -10.54 -6.42 -3.64
C ARG A 164 -11.21 -5.29 -4.41
N THR A 165 -12.44 -5.53 -4.85
CA THR A 165 -13.25 -4.46 -5.42
C THR A 165 -13.88 -3.62 -4.31
N GLY A 166 -13.87 -2.31 -4.50
CA GLY A 166 -14.27 -1.30 -3.53
C GLY A 166 -13.36 -1.23 -2.30
N LEU A 167 -13.88 -0.55 -1.28
CA LEU A 167 -13.33 -0.54 0.07
C LEU A 167 -13.89 -1.78 0.78
N GLY A 168 -13.14 -2.88 0.82
CA GLY A 168 -13.62 -4.11 1.46
C GLY A 168 -14.03 -3.90 2.93
N ASP A 169 -14.88 -4.78 3.47
CA ASP A 169 -15.51 -4.66 4.80
C ASP A 169 -14.56 -4.50 6.01
N PHE A 170 -13.25 -4.70 5.81
CA PHE A 170 -12.21 -4.66 6.85
C PHE A 170 -10.98 -3.92 6.36
N GLU A 171 -11.16 -2.90 5.51
CA GLU A 171 -10.03 -2.07 5.15
C GLU A 171 -9.55 -1.28 6.36
N ASN A 172 -8.30 -1.51 6.74
CA ASN A 172 -7.66 -0.94 7.89
C ASN A 172 -6.37 -0.20 7.53
N ILE A 173 -5.96 -0.18 6.26
CA ILE A 173 -4.83 0.59 5.76
C ILE A 173 -5.35 1.95 5.29
N ILE A 174 -4.86 3.01 5.93
CA ILE A 174 -5.33 4.37 5.71
C ILE A 174 -4.22 5.18 5.04
N ALA A 175 -4.50 5.67 3.82
CA ALA A 175 -3.58 6.53 3.10
C ALA A 175 -3.46 7.91 3.77
N LEU A 176 -2.25 8.43 3.85
CA LEU A 176 -1.93 9.78 4.30
C LEU A 176 -1.47 10.62 3.11
N GLU A 177 -1.72 11.91 3.14
CA GLU A 177 -1.36 12.81 2.04
C GLU A 177 0.05 13.35 2.24
N ILE A 178 0.92 13.17 1.26
CA ILE A 178 2.26 13.78 1.24
C ILE A 178 2.10 15.26 0.85
N GLU A 179 2.23 16.17 1.81
CA GLU A 179 2.10 17.61 1.58
C GLU A 179 3.35 18.23 0.94
N LYS A 180 4.52 17.67 1.26
CA LYS A 180 5.81 18.23 0.85
C LYS A 180 6.83 17.12 0.65
N LEU A 181 7.57 17.22 -0.45
CA LEU A 181 8.74 16.41 -0.73
C LEU A 181 9.84 17.31 -1.31
N GLU A 182 11.05 17.24 -0.77
CA GLU A 182 12.20 18.02 -1.23
C GLU A 182 13.44 17.14 -1.28
N ARG A 183 14.18 17.22 -2.39
CA ARG A 183 15.51 16.61 -2.50
C ARG A 183 16.53 17.37 -1.64
N VAL A 184 17.28 16.63 -0.84
CA VAL A 184 18.44 17.08 -0.06
C VAL A 184 19.71 16.35 -0.52
N SER A 185 20.88 16.68 0.03
CA SER A 185 22.17 16.15 -0.46
C SER A 185 22.26 14.63 -0.48
N ASP A 186 21.69 13.99 0.54
CA ASP A 186 21.80 12.55 0.79
C ASP A 186 20.42 11.88 0.82
N GLY A 187 19.42 12.48 0.17
CA GLY A 187 18.11 11.87 0.00
C GLY A 187 16.94 12.84 -0.14
N PHE A 188 15.83 12.52 0.53
CA PHE A 188 14.60 13.30 0.49
C PHE A 188 14.11 13.61 1.91
N THR A 189 13.53 14.79 2.09
CA THR A 189 12.81 15.14 3.32
C THR A 189 11.43 15.66 2.96
N GLY A 190 10.47 15.44 3.84
CA GLY A 190 9.10 15.83 3.57
C GLY A 190 8.21 15.88 4.80
N SER A 191 6.95 16.21 4.54
CA SER A 191 5.88 16.18 5.52
C SER A 191 4.64 15.55 4.92
N LEU A 192 3.83 14.97 5.80
CA LEU A 192 2.54 14.38 5.47
C LEU A 192 1.47 14.88 6.42
N THR A 193 0.23 14.77 5.99
CA THR A 193 -0.97 15.11 6.76
C THR A 193 -1.93 13.92 6.80
N ASN A 194 -2.69 13.83 7.88
CA ASN A 194 -3.82 12.94 7.97
C ASN A 194 -5.09 13.71 7.58
N PRO A 195 -5.60 13.56 6.34
CA PRO A 195 -6.79 14.29 5.90
C PRO A 195 -8.10 13.70 6.47
N HIS A 196 -8.02 12.58 7.21
CA HIS A 196 -9.20 11.85 7.70
C HIS A 196 -9.68 12.35 9.06
N GLU A 197 -10.90 11.97 9.43
CA GLU A 197 -11.54 12.32 10.71
C GLU A 197 -11.18 11.35 11.86
N LEU A 198 -10.33 10.36 11.60
CA LEU A 198 -9.84 9.36 12.56
C LEU A 198 -8.33 9.50 12.77
N ASP A 199 -7.83 8.99 13.89
CA ASP A 199 -6.40 8.89 14.16
C ASP A 199 -5.81 7.72 13.37
N VAL A 200 -4.67 7.94 12.70
CA VAL A 200 -3.94 6.89 11.98
C VAL A 200 -2.73 6.46 12.81
N ASP A 201 -2.68 5.17 13.13
CA ASP A 201 -1.63 4.56 13.93
C ASP A 201 -0.59 3.85 13.05
N GLY A 202 0.62 3.75 13.56
CA GLY A 202 1.78 3.28 12.83
C GLY A 202 2.05 1.77 12.95
N PRO A 203 3.12 1.30 12.28
CA PRO A 203 4.13 2.12 11.61
C PRO A 203 3.55 2.88 10.42
N ILE A 204 3.89 4.18 10.33
CA ILE A 204 3.47 5.03 9.21
C ILE A 204 4.54 4.93 8.13
N ASP A 205 4.25 4.13 7.12
CA ASP A 205 5.11 3.87 5.98
C ASP A 205 5.09 5.08 5.03
N VAL A 206 6.25 5.44 4.51
CA VAL A 206 6.42 6.42 3.43
C VAL A 206 7.27 5.76 2.36
N THR A 207 6.69 5.58 1.17
CA THR A 207 7.34 4.92 0.05
C THR A 207 7.43 5.87 -1.15
N LEU A 208 8.58 5.87 -1.80
CA LEU A 208 8.88 6.64 -3.00
C LEU A 208 9.19 5.69 -4.16
N ALA A 209 8.64 5.97 -5.34
CA ALA A 209 9.00 5.34 -6.60
C ALA A 209 9.82 6.32 -7.45
N CYS A 210 11.00 5.88 -7.87
CA CYS A 210 11.91 6.64 -8.71
C CYS A 210 11.69 6.28 -10.19
N LEU A 211 11.41 7.27 -11.03
CA LEU A 211 11.16 7.09 -12.46
C LEU A 211 12.30 7.67 -13.30
N ASN A 212 12.60 7.03 -14.42
CA ASN A 212 13.49 7.60 -15.45
C ASN A 212 12.75 8.61 -16.35
N GLY A 213 13.50 9.24 -17.26
CA GLY A 213 12.98 10.24 -18.21
C GLY A 213 11.90 9.75 -19.17
N ASP A 214 11.78 8.43 -19.33
CA ASP A 214 10.75 7.76 -20.13
C ASP A 214 9.56 7.26 -19.27
N GLY A 215 9.59 7.51 -17.96
CA GLY A 215 8.53 7.13 -17.01
C GLY A 215 8.66 5.72 -16.44
N GLU A 216 9.72 4.97 -16.79
CA GLU A 216 9.92 3.61 -16.31
C GLU A 216 10.40 3.61 -14.85
N LEU A 217 9.93 2.62 -14.09
CA LEU A 217 10.24 2.49 -12.67
C LEU A 217 11.66 1.94 -12.45
N LEU A 218 12.51 2.72 -11.80
CA LEU A 218 13.90 2.38 -11.51
C LEU A 218 14.08 1.70 -10.15
N ASP A 219 13.46 2.25 -9.11
CA ASP A 219 13.52 1.68 -7.75
C ASP A 219 12.33 2.14 -6.92
N VAL A 220 12.08 1.39 -5.84
CA VAL A 220 11.14 1.74 -4.78
C VAL A 220 11.90 1.81 -3.44
N LEU A 221 11.84 3.00 -2.84
CA LEU A 221 12.53 3.37 -1.61
C LEU A 221 11.50 3.54 -0.50
N GLY A 222 11.85 3.20 0.73
CA GLY A 222 10.94 3.26 1.87
C GLY A 222 11.60 3.84 3.12
N THR A 223 10.79 4.54 3.91
CA THR A 223 11.12 5.00 5.26
C THR A 223 9.86 5.00 6.13
N PHE A 224 9.99 5.46 7.36
CA PHE A 224 8.85 5.71 8.24
C PHE A 224 8.78 7.20 8.60
N ALA A 225 7.57 7.67 8.90
CA ALA A 225 7.40 8.96 9.53
C ALA A 225 8.10 9.04 10.90
N ASP A 226 8.40 10.25 11.37
CA ASP A 226 9.08 10.50 12.64
C ASP A 226 8.21 10.21 13.88
N ARG A 227 6.97 9.76 13.67
CA ARG A 227 5.98 9.45 14.70
C ARG A 227 5.20 8.19 14.31
N ASP A 228 4.84 7.40 15.31
CA ASP A 228 4.03 6.20 15.15
C ASP A 228 2.52 6.47 15.16
N SER A 229 2.08 7.73 15.18
CA SER A 229 0.66 8.08 15.04
C SER A 229 0.48 9.52 14.57
N VAL A 230 -0.59 9.76 13.82
CA VAL A 230 -1.01 11.08 13.34
C VAL A 230 -2.50 11.24 13.62
N GLU A 231 -2.82 12.15 14.54
CA GLU A 231 -4.20 12.52 14.87
C GLU A 231 -4.96 13.01 13.63
N ALA A 232 -6.29 12.98 13.66
CA ALA A 232 -7.12 13.57 12.60
C ALA A 232 -6.73 15.02 12.29
N GLY A 233 -6.41 15.34 11.03
CA GLY A 233 -5.90 16.65 10.59
C GLY A 233 -4.48 16.99 11.06
N GLY A 234 -3.80 16.06 11.74
CA GLY A 234 -2.44 16.20 12.22
C GLY A 234 -1.40 16.01 11.11
N THR A 235 -0.14 16.31 11.43
CA THR A 235 0.98 16.16 10.49
C THR A 235 2.16 15.41 11.11
N ALA A 236 2.97 14.80 10.25
CA ALA A 236 4.26 14.21 10.59
C ALA A 236 5.32 14.56 9.54
N THR A 237 6.58 14.31 9.87
CA THR A 237 7.71 14.52 8.96
C THR A 237 8.42 13.22 8.67
N PHE A 238 9.18 13.16 7.59
CA PHE A 238 9.95 11.97 7.24
C PHE A 238 11.26 12.35 6.55
N THR A 239 12.17 11.39 6.51
CA THR A 239 13.42 11.48 5.73
C THR A 239 13.68 10.12 5.11
N VAL A 240 13.86 10.11 3.79
CA VAL A 240 14.30 8.94 3.03
C VAL A 240 15.78 9.17 2.76
N ASP A 241 16.61 8.36 3.42
CA ASP A 241 18.05 8.39 3.18
C ASP A 241 18.36 7.60 1.91
N LEU A 242 19.14 8.23 1.05
CA LEU A 242 19.71 7.61 -0.14
C LEU A 242 21.11 7.04 0.23
N PHE A 243 21.28 5.73 0.12
CA PHE A 243 22.56 5.04 0.30
C PHE A 243 23.18 4.56 -1.03
N GLY A 244 24.35 5.11 -1.37
CA GLY A 244 25.22 4.56 -2.42
C GLY A 244 25.03 5.23 -3.78
N ASP A 245 25.12 4.43 -4.85
CA ASP A 245 24.95 4.86 -6.24
C ASP A 245 23.46 4.75 -6.64
N GLU A 246 22.57 5.41 -5.92
CA GLU A 246 21.14 5.38 -6.25
C GLU A 246 20.81 6.09 -7.55
N PRO A 247 19.73 5.65 -8.22
CA PRO A 247 19.33 6.23 -9.50
C PRO A 247 19.03 7.73 -9.36
N ASP A 248 19.49 8.50 -10.35
CA ASP A 248 18.98 9.86 -10.53
C ASP A 248 17.55 9.76 -11.07
N CYS A 249 16.59 10.15 -10.24
CA CYS A 249 15.16 10.16 -10.61
C CYS A 249 14.84 11.40 -11.45
N ASP A 250 14.33 11.17 -12.66
CA ASP A 250 13.75 12.23 -13.50
C ASP A 250 12.29 12.52 -13.09
N GLY A 251 11.61 11.51 -12.54
CA GLY A 251 10.27 11.62 -11.94
C GLY A 251 10.17 10.89 -10.60
N LEU A 252 9.20 11.29 -9.78
CA LEU A 252 8.93 10.71 -8.46
C LEU A 252 7.44 10.52 -8.25
N LEU A 253 7.07 9.35 -7.74
CA LEU A 253 5.79 9.11 -7.07
C LEU A 253 6.07 8.89 -5.58
N ALA A 254 5.22 9.40 -4.70
CA ALA A 254 5.31 9.15 -3.27
C ALA A 254 3.94 8.91 -2.66
N GLY A 255 3.86 7.90 -1.80
CA GLY A 255 2.66 7.56 -1.04
C GLY A 255 3.00 7.28 0.41
N SER A 256 2.00 7.40 1.28
CA SER A 256 2.14 7.04 2.68
C SER A 256 0.87 6.39 3.21
N SER A 257 1.04 5.46 4.15
CA SER A 257 -0.10 4.87 4.84
C SER A 257 0.26 4.43 6.26
N GLY A 258 -0.78 4.34 7.09
CA GLY A 258 -0.75 3.69 8.39
C GLY A 258 -2.01 2.83 8.57
N TYR A 259 -2.46 2.67 9.80
CA TYR A 259 -3.55 1.78 10.15
C TYR A 259 -4.65 2.48 10.95
N ASP A 260 -5.91 2.10 10.74
CA ASP A 260 -7.00 2.42 11.66
C ASP A 260 -6.85 1.54 12.93
N PRO A 261 -6.68 2.12 14.13
CA PRO A 261 -6.52 1.35 15.36
C PRO A 261 -7.79 0.65 15.86
N ASN A 262 -8.94 0.87 15.22
CA ASN A 262 -10.25 0.39 15.68
C ASN A 262 -10.81 -0.79 14.87
N VAL A 263 -10.10 -1.25 13.83
CA VAL A 263 -10.47 -2.40 12.97
C VAL A 263 -9.60 -3.61 13.32
#